data_AF-A0A844MWU4-F1
#
_entry.id   AF-A0A844MWU4-F1
#
_cell.length_a   1.000
_cell.length_b   1.000
_cell.length_c   1.000
_cell.angle_alpha   90.00
_cell.angle_beta   90.00
_cell.angle_gamma   90.00
#
_symmetry.space_group_name_H-M   'P 1'
#
loop_
_entity.id
_entity.type
_entity.pdbx_description
1 polymer ?
#
loop_
_entity_poly.entity_id
_entity_poly.type
_entity_poly.pdbx_seq_one_letter_code
_entity_poly.pdbx_strand_id
1 'polypeptide(L)'
;MAQTRIVLDPKYKPKAEAILEQTGISTLSQLFTLLLVNYGDNLVNALKPQAMTMQAPLAPVPTTQQLPNELPKIQPRQPAQVRQFAPMSL
;
A
#
# COMPACT_ATOMS: atom_id res chain seq x y z
N MET A 1 -5.82 34.42 -0.06
CA MET A 1 -6.41 33.39 0.82
C MET A 1 -7.79 33.07 0.27
N ALA A 2 -8.00 31.89 -0.33
CA ALA A 2 -9.33 31.49 -0.80
C ALA A 2 -10.07 30.83 0.38
N GLN A 3 -11.26 31.34 0.73
CA GLN A 3 -12.08 30.77 1.78
C GLN A 3 -13.00 29.70 1.17
N THR A 4 -12.94 28.47 1.69
CA THR A 4 -13.82 27.37 1.27
C THR A 4 -14.79 27.03 2.38
N ARG A 5 -16.09 26.98 2.07
CA ARG A 5 -17.12 26.53 3.02
C ARG A 5 -17.25 25.02 2.94
N ILE A 6 -17.16 24.36 4.08
CA ILE A 6 -17.33 22.90 4.20
C ILE A 6 -18.53 22.66 5.11
N VAL A 7 -19.42 21.77 4.68
CA VAL A 7 -20.61 21.38 5.43
C VAL A 7 -20.38 19.98 5.98
N LEU A 8 -20.42 19.85 7.31
CA LEU A 8 -20.38 18.56 7.98
C LEU A 8 -21.80 17.96 8.00
N ASP A 9 -21.91 16.69 7.62
CA ASP A 9 -23.16 15.95 7.78
C ASP A 9 -23.56 15.93 9.27
N PRO A 10 -24.80 16.32 9.62
CA PRO A 10 -25.26 16.40 11.02
C PRO A 10 -24.99 15.14 11.83
N LYS A 11 -25.01 13.95 11.21
CA LYS A 11 -24.77 12.68 11.91
C LYS A 11 -23.36 12.53 12.49
N TYR A 12 -22.38 13.25 11.95
CA TYR A 12 -20.99 13.19 12.42
C TYR A 12 -20.63 14.34 13.37
N LYS A 13 -21.53 15.31 13.56
CA LYS A 13 -21.31 16.44 14.47
C LYS A 13 -20.97 15.99 15.91
N PRO A 14 -21.68 15.02 16.54
CA PRO A 14 -21.35 14.60 17.91
C PRO A 14 -19.94 14.00 18.02
N LYS A 15 -19.50 13.27 16.98
CA LYS A 15 -18.15 12.70 16.93
C LYS A 15 -17.09 13.80 16.81
N ALA A 16 -17.35 14.81 15.98
CA ALA A 16 -16.44 15.94 15.83
C ALA A 16 -16.32 16.72 17.15
N GLU A 17 -17.43 17.00 17.84
CA GLU A 17 -17.44 17.68 19.13
C GLU A 17 -16.67 16.90 20.21
N ALA A 18 -16.87 15.58 20.30
CA ALA A 18 -16.11 14.73 21.21
C ALA A 18 -14.59 14.77 20.95
N ILE A 19 -14.18 14.86 19.68
CA ILE A 19 -12.76 15.02 19.33
C ILE A 19 -12.24 16.39 19.77
N LEU A 20 -13.01 17.47 19.57
CA LEU A 20 -12.61 18.81 20.03
C LEU A 20 -12.38 18.83 21.55
N GLU A 21 -13.29 18.22 22.32
CA GLU A 21 -13.19 18.13 23.78
C GLU A 21 -11.96 17.35 24.24
N GLN A 22 -11.64 16.23 23.58
CA GLN A 22 -10.52 15.36 23.98
C GLN A 22 -9.14 15.89 23.54
N THR A 23 -9.09 16.64 22.45
CA THR A 23 -7.82 17.10 21.84
C THR A 23 -7.50 18.56 22.17
N GLY A 24 -8.47 19.32 22.67
CA GLY A 24 -8.32 20.77 22.93
C GLY A 24 -8.37 21.63 21.66
N ILE A 25 -8.76 21.07 20.51
CA ILE A 25 -8.92 21.83 19.28
C ILE A 25 -10.10 22.78 19.41
N SER A 26 -9.92 24.05 19.04
CA SER A 26 -10.91 25.09 19.32
C SER A 26 -12.02 25.20 18.27
N THR A 27 -11.79 24.73 17.04
CA THR A 27 -12.76 24.88 15.93
C THR A 27 -12.78 23.68 14.99
N LEU A 28 -13.94 23.45 14.35
CA LEU A 28 -14.09 22.43 13.31
C LEU A 28 -13.19 22.68 12.09
N SER A 29 -12.93 23.94 11.75
CA SER A 29 -12.01 24.29 10.65
C SER A 29 -10.58 23.86 10.96
N GLN A 30 -10.10 24.09 12.18
CA GLN A 30 -8.78 23.62 12.60
C GLN A 30 -8.70 22.09 12.63
N LEU A 31 -9.75 21.42 13.15
CA LEU A 31 -9.84 19.97 13.14
C LEU A 31 -9.74 19.42 11.71
N PHE A 32 -10.47 20.01 10.77
CA PHE A 32 -10.43 19.59 9.37
C PHE A 32 -9.04 19.79 8.74
N THR A 33 -8.39 20.93 8.99
CA THR A 33 -7.02 21.18 8.52
C THR A 33 -6.05 20.14 9.07
N LEU A 34 -6.13 19.80 10.37
CA LEU A 34 -5.29 18.78 10.98
C LEU A 34 -5.53 17.39 10.36
N LEU A 35 -6.78 17.04 10.07
CA LEU A 35 -7.11 15.79 9.41
C LEU A 35 -6.50 15.72 8.00
N LEU A 36 -6.57 16.80 7.23
CA LEU A 36 -5.95 16.85 5.90
C LEU A 36 -4.43 16.73 5.97
N VAL A 37 -3.78 17.45 6.89
CA VAL A 37 -2.30 17.44 7.01
C VAL A 37 -1.78 16.09 7.47
N ASN A 38 -2.43 15.44 8.44
CA ASN A 38 -1.93 14.17 9.01
C ASN A 38 -2.41 12.93 8.25
N TYR A 39 -3.59 12.99 7.62
CA TYR A 39 -4.23 11.80 7.03
C TYR A 39 -4.59 11.96 5.56
N GLY A 40 -4.34 13.11 4.94
CA GLY A 40 -4.64 13.36 3.53
C GLY A 40 -3.91 12.39 2.60
N ASP A 41 -2.60 12.18 2.78
CA ASP A 41 -1.82 11.26 1.94
C ASP A 41 -2.27 9.80 2.12
N ASN A 42 -2.59 9.41 3.35
CA ASN A 42 -3.13 8.09 3.65
C ASN A 42 -4.47 7.86 2.94
N LEU A 43 -5.33 8.88 2.92
CA LEU A 43 -6.61 8.84 2.22
C LEU A 43 -6.42 8.69 0.71
N VAL A 44 -5.48 9.44 0.12
CA VAL A 44 -5.15 9.32 -1.30
C VAL A 44 -4.65 7.90 -1.61
N ASN A 45 -3.75 7.35 -0.81
CA ASN A 45 -3.22 6.00 -1.05
C ASN A 45 -4.28 4.91 -0.88
N ALA A 46 -5.23 5.09 0.03
CA ALA A 46 -6.31 4.13 0.27
C ALA A 46 -7.41 4.19 -0.82
N LEU A 47 -7.67 5.37 -1.37
CA LEU A 47 -8.76 5.59 -2.33
C LEU A 47 -8.30 5.59 -3.78
N LYS A 48 -7.03 5.88 -4.06
CA LYS A 48 -6.49 5.71 -5.41
C LYS A 48 -6.64 4.22 -5.70
N PRO A 49 -7.44 3.83 -6.71
CA PRO A 49 -7.52 2.44 -7.11
C PRO A 49 -6.08 2.01 -7.27
N GLN A 50 -5.66 0.98 -6.54
CA GLN A 50 -4.37 0.37 -6.80
C GLN A 50 -4.37 0.14 -8.30
N ALA A 51 -3.63 0.99 -9.03
CA ALA A 51 -3.28 0.70 -10.40
C ALA A 51 -2.55 -0.61 -10.21
N MET A 52 -3.26 -1.70 -10.50
CA MET A 52 -2.79 -3.06 -10.37
C MET A 52 -1.35 -2.98 -10.83
N THR A 53 -0.42 -3.15 -9.89
CA THR A 53 0.96 -3.40 -10.25
C THR A 53 0.85 -4.58 -11.18
N MET A 54 0.92 -4.31 -12.47
CA MET A 54 0.89 -5.33 -13.50
C MET A 54 2.06 -6.22 -13.11
N GLN A 55 1.74 -7.37 -12.55
CA GLN A 55 2.72 -8.43 -12.40
C GLN A 55 3.26 -8.64 -13.80
N ALA A 56 4.56 -8.42 -13.95
CA ALA A 56 5.27 -8.55 -15.21
C ALA A 56 4.91 -9.90 -15.85
N PRO A 57 4.79 -9.97 -17.18
CA PRO A 57 4.32 -11.16 -17.88
C PRO A 57 5.12 -12.38 -17.44
N LEU A 58 4.40 -13.41 -17.00
CA LEU A 58 4.94 -14.75 -16.74
C LEU A 58 5.76 -15.17 -17.96
N ALA A 59 7.00 -15.59 -17.72
CA ALA A 59 7.89 -16.14 -18.74
C ALA A 59 7.18 -17.24 -19.54
N PRO A 60 7.44 -17.38 -20.86
CA PRO A 60 6.80 -18.39 -21.69
C PRO A 60 7.17 -19.78 -21.19
N VAL A 61 6.16 -20.56 -20.81
CA VAL A 61 6.30 -21.97 -20.44
C VAL A 61 6.49 -22.78 -21.74
N PRO A 62 7.59 -23.52 -21.92
CA PRO A 62 7.70 -24.47 -23.02
C PRO A 62 6.78 -25.67 -22.76
N THR A 63 5.96 -25.96 -23.76
CA THR A 63 5.05 -27.09 -23.86
C THR A 63 5.77 -28.42 -23.63
N THR A 64 5.37 -29.17 -22.59
CA THR A 64 5.59 -30.63 -22.58
C THR A 64 4.39 -31.33 -21.95
N GLN A 65 3.73 -32.16 -22.75
CA GLN A 65 2.67 -33.08 -22.36
C GLN A 65 3.15 -34.04 -21.26
N GLN A 66 2.32 -34.32 -20.24
CA GLN A 66 2.04 -35.68 -19.71
C GLN A 66 1.14 -35.64 -18.45
N LEU A 67 0.12 -36.51 -18.46
CA LEU A 67 -0.76 -36.93 -17.34
C LEU A 67 -0.19 -38.21 -16.69
N PRO A 68 -0.72 -38.72 -15.55
CA PRO A 68 -0.72 -38.18 -14.19
C PRO A 68 0.02 -39.15 -13.23
N ASN A 69 0.02 -38.85 -11.92
CA ASN A 69 0.26 -39.79 -10.80
C ASN A 69 1.72 -40.00 -10.34
N GLU A 70 2.21 -39.20 -9.38
CA GLU A 70 3.07 -39.65 -8.27
C GLU A 70 3.15 -38.58 -7.14
N LEU A 71 3.25 -39.09 -5.90
CA LEU A 71 3.22 -38.44 -4.59
C LEU A 71 4.37 -37.40 -4.38
N PRO A 72 4.24 -36.34 -3.53
CA PRO A 72 5.25 -35.30 -3.44
C PRO A 72 6.49 -35.76 -2.66
N LYS A 73 7.64 -35.83 -3.34
CA LYS A 73 8.97 -35.97 -2.69
C LYS A 73 9.54 -34.58 -2.40
N ILE A 74 9.77 -34.31 -1.12
CA ILE A 74 10.44 -33.11 -0.60
C ILE A 74 11.89 -33.09 -1.10
N GLN A 75 12.28 -32.06 -1.87
CA GLN A 75 13.67 -31.87 -2.31
C GLN A 75 14.36 -30.80 -1.41
N PRO A 76 15.56 -31.06 -0.86
CA PRO A 76 16.26 -30.10 0.01
C PRO A 76 16.81 -28.89 -0.78
N ARG A 77 16.77 -27.70 -0.15
CA ARG A 77 17.29 -26.43 -0.67
C ARG A 77 18.73 -26.56 -1.21
N GLN A 78 18.95 -26.15 -2.46
CA GLN A 78 20.31 -25.95 -3.00
C GLN A 78 20.88 -24.58 -2.57
N PRO A 79 22.17 -24.52 -2.19
CA PRO A 79 22.82 -23.29 -1.73
C PRO A 79 23.12 -22.33 -2.90
N ALA A 80 23.02 -21.03 -2.60
CA ALA A 80 23.21 -19.93 -3.54
C ALA A 80 24.55 -20.00 -4.31
N GLN A 81 24.50 -19.81 -5.63
CA GLN A 81 25.69 -19.74 -6.47
C GLN A 81 26.53 -18.49 -6.15
N VAL A 82 27.78 -18.72 -5.77
CA VAL A 82 28.79 -17.67 -5.54
C VAL A 82 29.24 -17.12 -6.90
N ARG A 83 28.98 -15.83 -7.16
CA ARG A 83 29.50 -15.13 -8.35
C ARG A 83 31.03 -15.03 -8.26
N GLN A 84 31.71 -15.69 -9.19
CA GLN A 84 33.17 -15.56 -9.39
C GLN A 84 33.48 -14.21 -10.06
N PHE A 85 34.35 -13.40 -9.45
CA PHE A 85 34.90 -12.18 -10.04
C PHE A 85 36.21 -12.50 -10.77
N ALA A 86 36.36 -12.02 -12.01
CA ALA A 86 37.59 -12.16 -12.81
C ALA A 86 38.62 -11.08 -12.43
N PRO A 87 39.92 -11.41 -12.27
CA PRO A 87 40.95 -10.40 -12.05
C PRO A 87 41.36 -9.71 -13.36
N MET A 88 41.53 -8.39 -13.33
CA MET A 88 42.11 -7.62 -14.43
C MET A 88 43.62 -7.85 -14.49
N SER A 89 44.12 -8.20 -15.68
CA SER A 89 45.54 -8.31 -15.97
C SER A 89 46.15 -6.92 -16.22
N LEU A 90 47.34 -6.69 -15.63
CA LEU A 90 48.28 -5.60 -15.95
C LEU A 90 49.05 -5.91 -17.24
#